data_AF-A0AAW4GDZ3-F1
#
_entry.id   AF-A0AAW4GDZ3-F1
#
_cell.length_a   1.000
_cell.length_b   1.000
_cell.length_c   1.000
_cell.angle_alpha   90.00
_cell.angle_beta   90.00
_cell.angle_gamma   90.00
#
_symmetry.space_group_name_H-M   'P 1'
#
loop_
_entity.id
_entity.type
_entity.pdbx_description
1 polymer ?
#
loop_
_entity_poly.entity_id
_entity_poly.type
_entity_poly.pdbx_seq_one_letter_code
_entity_poly.pdbx_strand_id
1 'polypeptide(L)'
;MSGMNDGQQQRNAQWGGVSRLFWPAMAMSAVLVAGADVLHRTGAYPQALFDRSSADVGTWLYVALMYLVAIPVLFFRMRRLLVGYPVPWNPPAKRWLLGAFSLILCSGLMLLPVIVLTIGNSAAGRGKGLYQLFTGSFFGTFLVGGVLAYGAAMAAWLLLVGTPKLLFPRPPAR
;
A
#
# COMPACT_ATOMS: atom_id res chain seq x y z
N MET A 1 -24.78 5.72 -27.71
CA MET A 1 -23.70 5.31 -26.78
C MET A 1 -22.57 6.30 -26.95
N SER A 2 -22.44 7.25 -26.02
CA SER A 2 -21.49 8.38 -26.10
C SER A 2 -20.05 7.85 -25.98
N GLY A 3 -19.21 8.19 -26.97
CA GLY A 3 -17.87 7.67 -27.14
C GLY A 3 -16.98 7.92 -25.92
N MET A 4 -16.52 6.84 -25.29
CA MET A 4 -15.34 6.93 -24.42
C MET A 4 -14.19 7.46 -25.27
N ASN A 5 -13.67 8.62 -24.88
CA ASN A 5 -12.51 9.21 -25.53
C ASN A 5 -11.32 8.24 -25.37
N ASP A 6 -10.51 8.00 -26.40
CA ASP A 6 -9.49 6.93 -26.42
C ASP A 6 -8.57 6.94 -25.17
N GLY A 7 -8.28 8.14 -24.64
CA GLY A 7 -7.52 8.33 -23.40
C GLY A 7 -8.23 7.82 -22.13
N GLN A 8 -9.56 7.86 -22.04
CA GLN A 8 -10.32 7.25 -20.92
C GLN A 8 -10.22 5.73 -20.97
N GLN A 9 -10.34 5.13 -22.16
CA GLN A 9 -10.26 3.68 -22.34
C GLN A 9 -8.85 3.16 -22.00
N GLN A 10 -7.80 3.87 -22.44
CA GLN A 10 -6.42 3.53 -22.10
C GLN A 10 -6.15 3.61 -20.59
N ARG A 11 -6.63 4.65 -19.90
CA ARG A 11 -6.51 4.75 -18.43
C ARG A 11 -7.18 3.58 -17.73
N ASN A 12 -8.39 3.22 -18.14
CA ASN A 12 -9.15 2.14 -17.53
C ASN A 12 -8.47 0.79 -17.74
N ALA A 13 -7.90 0.54 -18.92
CA ALA A 13 -7.14 -0.68 -19.20
C ALA A 13 -5.89 -0.79 -18.31
N GLN A 14 -5.13 0.30 -18.14
CA GLN A 14 -3.95 0.31 -17.29
C GLN A 14 -4.29 0.10 -15.81
N TRP A 15 -5.34 0.77 -15.31
CA TRP A 15 -5.84 0.55 -13.94
C TRP A 15 -6.42 -0.86 -13.75
N GLY A 16 -7.04 -1.45 -14.78
CA GLY A 16 -7.43 -2.85 -14.78
C GLY A 16 -6.23 -3.79 -14.56
N GLY A 17 -5.09 -3.47 -15.16
CA GLY A 17 -3.83 -4.18 -14.91
C GLY A 17 -3.33 -4.04 -13.47
N VAL A 18 -3.41 -2.84 -12.90
CA VAL A 18 -3.02 -2.57 -11.50
C VAL A 18 -3.91 -3.33 -10.53
N SER A 19 -5.23 -3.33 -10.74
CA SER A 19 -6.18 -4.08 -9.90
C SER A 19 -5.90 -5.58 -9.88
N ARG A 20 -5.40 -6.15 -11.00
CA ARG A 20 -5.00 -7.57 -11.04
C ARG A 20 -3.76 -7.86 -10.18
N LEU A 21 -2.96 -6.87 -9.80
CA LEU A 21 -1.85 -7.05 -8.87
C LEU A 21 -2.31 -7.34 -7.43
N PHE A 22 -3.60 -7.19 -7.13
CA PHE A 22 -4.16 -7.59 -5.83
C PHE A 22 -3.93 -9.08 -5.54
N TRP A 23 -4.11 -9.96 -6.54
CA TRP A 23 -3.87 -11.40 -6.36
C TRP A 23 -2.42 -11.74 -6.03
N PRO A 24 -1.42 -11.24 -6.79
CA PRO A 24 -0.02 -11.32 -6.39
C PRO A 24 0.26 -10.75 -4.99
N ALA A 25 -0.36 -9.63 -4.61
CA ALA A 25 -0.19 -9.05 -3.29
C ALA A 25 -0.67 -9.99 -2.18
N MET A 26 -1.82 -10.64 -2.38
CA MET A 26 -2.33 -11.67 -1.47
C MET A 26 -1.38 -12.87 -1.39
N ALA A 27 -0.90 -13.39 -2.53
CA ALA A 27 0.05 -14.50 -2.54
C ALA A 27 1.36 -14.15 -1.81
N MET A 28 1.90 -12.95 -2.05
CA MET A 28 3.07 -12.45 -1.32
C MET A 28 2.77 -12.33 0.17
N SER A 29 1.61 -11.80 0.55
CA SER A 29 1.19 -11.73 1.96
C SER A 29 1.24 -13.10 2.63
N ALA A 30 0.71 -14.15 1.99
CA ALA A 30 0.74 -15.51 2.54
C ALA A 30 2.18 -15.99 2.81
N VAL A 31 3.08 -15.77 1.85
CA VAL A 31 4.50 -16.12 1.98
C VAL A 31 5.17 -15.33 3.10
N LEU A 32 4.88 -14.03 3.22
CA LEU A 32 5.48 -13.17 4.25
C LEU A 32 4.95 -13.48 5.65
N VAL A 33 3.67 -13.81 5.81
CA VAL A 33 3.15 -14.24 7.13
C VAL A 33 3.77 -15.58 7.53
N ALA A 34 3.89 -16.53 6.60
CA ALA A 34 4.58 -17.79 6.86
C ALA A 34 6.05 -17.56 7.23
N GLY A 35 6.74 -16.68 6.49
CA GLY A 35 8.12 -16.30 6.80
C GLY A 35 8.27 -15.63 8.16
N ALA A 36 7.35 -14.72 8.51
CA ALA A 36 7.34 -14.07 9.82
C ALA A 36 7.10 -15.06 10.96
N ASP A 37 6.19 -16.01 10.81
CA ASP A 37 5.94 -17.07 11.80
C ASP A 37 7.18 -17.97 11.98
N VAL A 38 7.85 -18.35 10.88
CA VAL A 38 9.11 -19.12 10.95
C VAL A 38 10.21 -18.34 11.66
N LEU A 39 10.42 -17.06 11.32
CA LEU A 39 11.40 -16.21 12.00
C LEU A 39 11.08 -16.05 13.49
N HIS A 40 9.80 -15.86 13.81
CA HIS A 40 9.33 -15.74 15.19
C HIS A 40 9.61 -17.02 15.99
N ARG A 41 9.28 -18.20 15.45
CA ARG A 41 9.50 -19.49 16.13
C ARG A 41 10.97 -19.88 16.27
N THR A 42 11.78 -19.52 15.30
CA THR A 42 13.23 -19.81 15.31
C THR A 42 14.03 -18.81 16.13
N GLY A 43 13.41 -17.70 16.57
CA GLY A 43 14.12 -16.62 17.25
C GLY A 43 15.11 -15.88 16.35
N ALA A 44 15.06 -16.09 15.03
CA ALA A 44 15.99 -15.54 14.05
C ALA A 44 15.65 -14.08 13.69
N TYR A 45 15.44 -13.24 14.70
CA TYR A 45 15.14 -11.81 14.55
C TYR A 45 15.92 -10.98 15.57
N PRO A 46 16.21 -9.70 15.29
CA PRO A 46 16.95 -8.84 16.21
C PRO A 46 16.11 -8.53 17.46
N GLN A 47 16.25 -9.36 18.50
CA GLN A 47 15.49 -9.28 19.76
C GLN A 47 15.54 -7.88 20.40
N ALA A 48 16.69 -7.19 20.30
CA ALA A 48 16.86 -5.81 20.79
C ALA A 48 15.86 -4.79 20.21
N LEU A 49 15.33 -5.03 19.02
CA LEU A 49 14.33 -4.15 18.39
C LEU A 49 12.89 -4.52 18.77
N PHE A 50 12.63 -5.76 19.20
CA PHE A 50 11.28 -6.31 19.39
C PHE A 50 10.92 -6.64 20.85
N ASP A 51 11.88 -6.75 21.76
CA ASP A 51 11.66 -7.01 23.20
C ASP A 51 10.93 -5.88 23.95
N ARG A 52 10.82 -4.68 23.37
CA ARG A 52 10.06 -3.57 23.95
C ARG A 52 8.54 -3.71 23.81
N SER A 53 8.06 -4.68 23.01
CA SER A 53 6.66 -4.80 22.60
C SER A 53 6.24 -6.28 22.63
N SER A 54 6.01 -6.82 23.82
CA SER A 54 5.77 -8.25 24.06
C SER A 54 4.45 -8.82 23.51
N ALA A 55 3.57 -8.02 22.87
CA ALA A 55 2.27 -8.51 22.43
C ALA A 55 2.21 -9.00 20.97
N ASP A 56 2.99 -8.48 20.02
CA ASP A 56 2.76 -8.77 18.57
C ASP A 56 4.03 -8.87 17.72
N VAL A 57 5.10 -9.46 18.25
CA VAL A 57 6.40 -9.56 17.54
C VAL A 57 6.24 -10.20 16.15
N GLY A 58 5.42 -11.25 16.02
CA GLY A 58 5.17 -11.90 14.73
C GLY A 58 4.54 -10.96 13.68
N THR A 59 3.54 -10.15 14.06
CA THR A 59 2.91 -9.20 13.13
C THR A 59 3.84 -8.03 12.80
N TRP A 60 4.68 -7.60 13.75
CA TRP A 60 5.73 -6.62 13.50
C TRP A 60 6.77 -7.13 12.49
N LEU A 61 7.21 -8.39 12.62
CA LEU A 61 8.10 -9.03 11.65
C LEU A 61 7.45 -9.10 10.25
N TYR A 62 6.17 -9.47 10.20
CA TYR A 62 5.41 -9.43 8.96
C TYR A 62 5.39 -8.03 8.33
N VAL A 63 5.09 -6.98 9.12
CA VAL A 63 5.05 -5.60 8.63
C VAL A 63 6.42 -5.15 8.12
N ALA A 64 7.51 -5.49 8.84
CA ALA A 64 8.86 -5.20 8.37
C ALA A 64 9.15 -5.87 7.02
N LEU A 65 8.85 -7.16 6.88
CA LEU A 65 8.99 -7.90 5.61
C LEU A 65 8.12 -7.31 4.49
N MET A 66 6.91 -6.86 4.82
CA MET A 66 6.00 -6.21 3.88
C MET A 66 6.60 -4.90 3.33
N TYR A 67 7.18 -4.05 4.18
CA TYR A 67 7.84 -2.81 3.73
C TYR A 67 9.14 -3.05 2.98
N LEU A 68 9.90 -4.09 3.33
CA LEU A 68 11.17 -4.41 2.68
C LEU A 68 10.99 -5.14 1.34
N VAL A 69 9.93 -5.94 1.20
CA VAL A 69 9.75 -6.84 0.05
C VAL A 69 8.47 -6.56 -0.72
N ALA A 70 7.30 -6.69 -0.11
CA ALA A 70 6.02 -6.61 -0.84
C ALA A 70 5.79 -5.23 -1.45
N ILE A 71 5.95 -4.16 -0.66
CA ILE A 71 5.69 -2.80 -1.11
C ILE A 71 6.63 -2.41 -2.26
N PRO A 72 7.97 -2.60 -2.19
CA PRO A 72 8.86 -2.32 -3.31
C PRO A 72 8.53 -3.11 -4.57
N VAL A 73 8.29 -4.42 -4.45
CA VAL A 73 7.97 -5.28 -5.61
C VAL A 73 6.67 -4.83 -6.29
N LEU A 74 5.61 -4.58 -5.50
CA LEU A 74 4.33 -4.10 -6.01
C LEU A 74 4.48 -2.70 -6.62
N PHE A 75 5.22 -1.80 -5.98
CA PHE A 75 5.51 -0.47 -6.50
C PHE A 75 6.18 -0.53 -7.87
N PHE A 76 7.22 -1.37 -8.04
CA PHE A 76 7.89 -1.52 -9.33
C PHE A 76 6.98 -2.12 -10.40
N ARG A 77 6.13 -3.10 -10.04
CA ARG A 77 5.14 -3.66 -10.99
C ARG A 77 4.09 -2.62 -11.39
N MET A 78 3.54 -1.87 -10.44
CA MET A 78 2.61 -0.76 -10.71
C MET A 78 3.26 0.29 -11.61
N ARG A 79 4.52 0.67 -11.32
CA ARG A 79 5.28 1.60 -12.14
C ARG A 79 5.42 1.12 -13.59
N ARG A 80 5.69 -0.17 -13.81
CA ARG A 80 5.76 -0.77 -15.15
C ARG A 80 4.41 -0.76 -15.87
N LEU A 81 3.32 -1.08 -15.20
CA LEU A 81 1.96 -1.09 -15.79
C LEU A 81 1.45 0.32 -16.12
N LEU A 82 1.89 1.32 -15.36
CA LEU A 82 1.49 2.71 -15.50
C LEU A 82 2.54 3.56 -16.26
N VAL A 83 3.44 2.91 -17.01
CA VAL A 83 4.31 3.62 -17.96
C VAL A 83 3.45 4.30 -19.02
N GLY A 84 3.73 5.57 -19.29
CA GLY A 84 2.95 6.35 -20.26
C GLY A 84 1.52 6.67 -19.82
N TYR A 85 1.17 6.52 -18.53
CA TYR A 85 -0.18 6.80 -18.05
C TYR A 85 -0.66 8.21 -18.46
N PRO A 86 -1.76 8.33 -19.24
CA PRO A 86 -2.23 9.60 -19.77
C PRO A 86 -3.01 10.36 -18.68
N VAL A 87 -2.31 11.26 -17.98
CA VAL A 87 -2.87 12.06 -16.88
C VAL A 87 -3.92 13.03 -17.42
N PRO A 88 -5.14 13.07 -16.83
CA PRO A 88 -6.16 14.01 -17.26
C PRO A 88 -5.74 15.45 -16.97
N TRP A 89 -5.90 16.32 -17.98
CA TRP A 89 -5.64 17.74 -17.83
C TRP A 89 -6.71 18.39 -16.95
N ASN A 90 -6.32 18.88 -15.78
CA ASN A 90 -7.19 19.61 -14.87
C ASN A 90 -6.76 21.09 -14.78
N PRO A 91 -7.63 22.04 -14.41
CA PRO A 91 -7.22 23.41 -14.10
C PRO A 91 -6.27 23.47 -12.89
N PRO A 92 -5.40 24.49 -12.78
CA PRO A 92 -4.30 24.53 -11.81
C PRO A 92 -4.78 24.45 -10.35
N ALA A 93 -5.86 25.13 -9.99
CA ALA A 93 -6.43 25.07 -8.64
C ALA A 93 -6.87 23.64 -8.25
N LYS A 94 -7.51 22.92 -9.18
CA LYS A 94 -7.93 21.53 -8.98
C LYS A 94 -6.74 20.58 -8.86
N ARG A 95 -5.63 20.85 -9.57
CA ARG A 95 -4.39 20.06 -9.44
C ARG A 95 -3.79 20.20 -8.05
N TRP A 96 -3.69 21.43 -7.55
CA TRP A 96 -3.16 21.71 -6.22
C TRP A 96 -4.00 21.06 -5.12
N LEU A 97 -5.33 21.18 -5.20
CA LEU A 97 -6.24 20.53 -4.26
C LEU A 97 -6.09 19.00 -4.28
N LEU A 98 -6.11 18.40 -5.48
CA LEU A 98 -5.92 16.95 -5.63
C LEU A 98 -4.54 16.49 -5.17
N GLY A 99 -3.50 17.29 -5.42
CA GLY A 99 -2.13 16.99 -4.98
C GLY A 99 -1.99 17.06 -3.46
N ALA A 100 -2.50 18.11 -2.82
CA ALA A 100 -2.50 18.25 -1.36
C ALA A 100 -3.29 17.11 -0.68
N PHE A 101 -4.48 16.82 -1.22
CA PHE A 101 -5.30 15.72 -0.73
C PHE A 101 -4.61 14.36 -0.89
N SER A 102 -3.96 14.13 -2.04
CA SER A 102 -3.19 12.92 -2.28
C SER A 102 -2.00 12.80 -1.33
N LEU A 103 -1.27 13.90 -1.07
CA LEU A 103 -0.17 13.90 -0.10
C LEU A 103 -0.63 13.45 1.28
N ILE A 104 -1.73 14.01 1.78
CA ILE A 104 -2.26 13.67 3.11
C ILE A 104 -2.76 12.21 3.14
N LEU A 105 -3.67 11.85 2.23
CA LEU A 105 -4.28 10.52 2.25
C LEU A 105 -3.29 9.41 1.96
N CYS A 106 -2.44 9.56 0.95
CA CYS A 106 -1.52 8.50 0.56
C CYS A 106 -0.39 8.33 1.60
N SER A 107 0.05 9.42 2.25
CA SER A 107 1.02 9.30 3.36
C SER A 107 0.40 8.55 4.53
N GLY A 108 -0.84 8.89 4.89
CA GLY A 108 -1.59 8.17 5.92
C GLY A 108 -1.78 6.70 5.59
N LEU A 109 -2.15 6.38 4.35
CA LEU A 109 -2.38 5.01 3.90
C LEU A 109 -1.07 4.20 3.84
N MET A 110 0.04 4.84 3.48
CA MET A 110 1.37 4.22 3.49
C MET A 110 1.84 3.91 4.92
N LEU A 111 1.48 4.72 5.92
CA LEU A 111 1.84 4.53 7.33
C LEU A 111 0.81 3.72 8.13
N LEU A 112 -0.38 3.46 7.56
CA LEU A 112 -1.49 2.80 8.23
C LEU A 112 -1.12 1.48 8.92
N PRO A 113 -0.33 0.57 8.32
CA PRO A 113 0.08 -0.67 8.99
C PRO A 113 0.85 -0.43 10.29
N VAL A 114 1.75 0.57 10.29
CA VAL A 114 2.53 0.94 11.47
C VAL A 114 1.64 1.59 12.51
N ILE A 115 0.76 2.52 12.10
CA ILE A 115 -0.19 3.21 12.99
C ILE A 115 -1.07 2.19 13.72
N VAL A 116 -1.59 1.19 13.00
CA VAL A 116 -2.41 0.12 13.57
C VAL A 116 -1.64 -0.65 14.64
N LEU A 117 -0.36 -0.97 14.41
CA LEU A 117 0.44 -1.69 15.41
C LEU A 117 0.87 -0.82 16.61
N THR A 118 1.12 0.47 16.41
CA THR A 118 1.59 1.35 17.49
C THR A 118 0.47 1.83 18.41
N ILE A 119 -0.71 2.12 17.86
CA ILE A 119 -1.80 2.79 18.59
C ILE A 119 -3.03 1.88 18.73
N GLY A 120 -3.12 0.82 17.90
CA GLY A 120 -4.29 -0.05 17.83
C GLY A 120 -4.64 -0.77 19.13
N ASN A 121 -3.65 -1.14 19.95
CA ASN A 121 -3.89 -1.76 21.25
C ASN A 121 -4.61 -0.82 22.23
N SER A 122 -4.29 0.47 22.17
CA SER A 122 -4.90 1.54 22.98
C SER A 122 -6.16 2.15 22.37
N ALA A 123 -6.52 1.79 21.14
CA ALA A 123 -7.70 2.32 20.47
C ALA A 123 -8.99 1.77 21.12
N ALA A 124 -10.07 2.54 21.07
CA ALA A 124 -11.41 2.10 21.46
C ALA A 124 -12.26 1.76 20.22
N GLY A 125 -13.23 0.86 20.39
CA GLY A 125 -14.21 0.53 19.34
C GLY A 125 -13.60 -0.11 18.08
N ARG A 126 -13.99 0.38 16.89
CA ARG A 126 -13.62 -0.23 15.60
C ARG A 126 -12.11 -0.24 15.32
N GLY A 127 -11.35 0.71 15.87
CA GLY A 127 -9.89 0.75 15.74
C GLY A 127 -9.22 -0.43 16.44
N LYS A 128 -9.72 -0.80 17.63
CA LYS A 128 -9.26 -1.99 18.36
C LYS A 128 -9.61 -3.27 17.61
N GLY A 129 -10.79 -3.31 16.99
CA GLY A 129 -11.23 -4.44 16.17
C GLY A 129 -10.31 -4.70 14.97
N LEU A 130 -9.86 -3.64 14.29
CA LEU A 130 -8.89 -3.76 13.19
C LEU A 130 -7.54 -4.28 13.69
N TYR A 131 -7.06 -3.78 14.82
CA TYR A 131 -5.83 -4.25 15.45
C TYR A 131 -5.93 -5.73 15.85
N GLN A 132 -7.01 -6.15 16.52
CA GLN A 132 -7.24 -7.54 16.89
C GLN A 132 -7.41 -8.46 15.67
N LEU A 133 -8.04 -7.99 14.59
CA LEU A 133 -8.12 -8.74 13.35
C LEU A 133 -6.72 -8.88 12.72
N PHE A 134 -5.89 -7.83 12.80
CA PHE A 134 -4.56 -7.84 12.19
C PHE A 134 -3.55 -8.67 12.98
N THR A 135 -3.55 -8.60 14.32
CA THR A 135 -2.57 -9.29 15.17
C THR A 135 -3.07 -10.59 15.78
N GLY A 136 -4.38 -10.76 15.91
CA GLY A 136 -4.97 -11.87 16.67
C GLY A 136 -4.96 -13.22 15.96
N SER A 137 -4.62 -13.29 14.68
CA SER A 137 -4.50 -14.57 13.96
C SER A 137 -3.59 -14.49 12.74
N PHE A 138 -3.01 -15.65 12.36
CA PHE A 138 -2.28 -15.83 11.10
C PHE A 138 -3.12 -15.40 9.89
N PHE A 139 -4.37 -15.89 9.83
CA PHE A 139 -5.29 -15.59 8.73
C PHE A 139 -5.64 -14.10 8.66
N GLY A 140 -5.85 -13.47 9.82
CA GLY A 140 -6.10 -12.03 9.92
C GLY A 140 -4.90 -11.19 9.50
N THR A 141 -3.68 -11.57 9.92
CA THR A 141 -2.43 -10.93 9.45
C THR A 141 -2.30 -11.05 7.93
N PHE A 142 -2.58 -12.24 7.38
CA PHE A 142 -2.53 -12.49 5.94
C PHE A 142 -3.51 -11.62 5.16
N LEU A 143 -4.78 -11.59 5.57
CA LEU A 143 -5.84 -10.86 4.89
C LEU A 143 -5.65 -9.36 4.99
N VAL A 144 -5.60 -8.86 6.22
CA VAL A 144 -5.50 -7.42 6.49
C VAL A 144 -4.16 -6.91 5.99
N GLY A 145 -3.08 -7.64 6.25
CA GLY A 145 -1.75 -7.29 5.77
C GLY A 145 -1.66 -7.27 4.25
N GLY A 146 -2.28 -8.20 3.54
CA GLY A 146 -2.27 -8.22 2.07
C GLY A 146 -2.99 -7.00 1.46
N VAL A 147 -4.16 -6.66 2.02
CA VAL A 147 -4.91 -5.45 1.63
C VAL A 147 -4.11 -4.19 1.93
N LEU A 148 -3.51 -4.12 3.11
CA LEU A 148 -2.67 -3.00 3.54
C LEU A 148 -1.41 -2.85 2.68
N ALA A 149 -0.74 -3.95 2.33
CA ALA A 149 0.45 -3.96 1.47
C ALA A 149 0.12 -3.43 0.07
N TYR A 150 -0.98 -3.93 -0.52
CA TYR A 150 -1.44 -3.47 -1.83
C TYR A 150 -1.80 -1.98 -1.81
N GLY A 151 -2.57 -1.55 -0.80
CA GLY A 151 -2.93 -0.16 -0.60
C GLY A 151 -1.70 0.72 -0.43
N ALA A 152 -0.77 0.36 0.45
CA ALA A 152 0.45 1.11 0.72
C ALA A 152 1.34 1.22 -0.52
N ALA A 153 1.47 0.17 -1.32
CA ALA A 153 2.20 0.22 -2.59
C ALA A 153 1.54 1.16 -3.61
N MET A 154 0.21 1.12 -3.70
CA MET A 154 -0.56 2.03 -4.56
C MET A 154 -0.42 3.49 -4.09
N ALA A 155 -0.50 3.73 -2.78
CA ALA A 155 -0.29 5.03 -2.18
C ALA A 155 1.13 5.55 -2.42
N ALA A 156 2.16 4.71 -2.27
CA ALA A 156 3.55 5.06 -2.57
C ALA A 156 3.71 5.43 -4.05
N TRP A 157 3.09 4.68 -4.97
CA TRP A 157 3.10 5.02 -6.39
C TRP A 157 2.42 6.37 -6.67
N LEU A 158 1.26 6.61 -6.06
CA LEU A 158 0.56 7.88 -6.18
C LEU A 158 1.42 9.04 -5.66
N LEU A 159 2.02 8.91 -4.48
CA LEU A 159 2.88 9.95 -3.89
C LEU A 159 4.11 10.26 -4.76
N LEU A 160 4.83 9.22 -5.17
CA LEU A 160 6.13 9.38 -5.81
C LEU A 160 6.05 9.62 -7.32
N VAL A 161 4.97 9.19 -7.97
CA VAL A 161 4.83 9.23 -9.44
C VAL A 161 3.55 9.91 -9.87
N GLY A 162 2.41 9.56 -9.29
CA GLY A 162 1.10 10.10 -9.69
C GLY A 162 0.97 11.60 -9.42
N THR A 163 1.20 12.01 -8.17
CA THR A 163 1.04 13.38 -7.68
C THR A 163 2.00 14.36 -8.35
N PRO A 164 3.30 14.05 -8.53
CA PRO A 164 4.19 14.93 -9.30
C PRO A 164 3.73 15.10 -10.75
N LYS A 165 3.27 14.05 -11.42
CA LYS A 165 2.73 14.16 -12.79
C LYS A 165 1.44 14.97 -12.86
N LEU A 166 0.64 14.96 -11.80
CA LEU A 166 -0.61 15.72 -11.70
C LEU A 166 -0.36 17.21 -11.41
N LEU A 167 0.62 17.52 -10.56
CA LEU A 167 1.01 18.89 -10.23
C LEU A 167 1.82 19.55 -11.35
N PHE A 168 2.74 18.80 -11.95
CA PHE A 168 3.66 19.26 -12.99
C PHE A 168 3.50 18.42 -14.27
N PRO A 169 2.37 18.54 -14.99
CA PRO A 169 2.18 17.79 -16.22
C PRO A 169 3.19 18.25 -17.27
N ARG A 170 3.76 17.27 -17.98
CA ARG A 170 4.62 17.57 -19.14
C ARG A 170 3.76 18.18 -20.24
N PRO A 171 4.27 19.20 -20.97
CA PRO A 171 3.58 19.70 -22.14
C PRO A 171 3.36 18.55 -23.15
N PRO A 172 2.22 18.50 -23.85
CA PRO A 172 2.00 17.51 -24.89
C PRO A 172 3.12 17.64 -25.93
N ALA A 173 3.71 16.50 -26.31
CA ALA A 173 4.65 16.48 -27.43
C ALA A 173 3.91 17.01 -28.65
N ARG A 174 4.43 18.11 -29.22
CA ARG A 174 3.96 18.68 -30.49
C ARG A 174 4.33 17.76 -31.63
#